data_AF-A0A1G1A221-F1
#
_entry.id   AF-A0A1G1A221-F1
#
_cell.length_a   1.000
_cell.length_b   1.000
_cell.length_c   1.000
_cell.angle_alpha   90.00
_cell.angle_beta   90.00
_cell.angle_gamma   90.00
#
_symmetry.space_group_name_H-M   'P 1'
#
loop_
_entity.id
_entity.type
_entity.pdbx_description
1 polymer ?
#
loop_
_entity_poly.entity_id
_entity_poly.type
_entity_poly.pdbx_seq_one_letter_code
_entity_poly.pdbx_strand_id
1 'polypeptide(L)' 'MICCRSDGLGLKRLAAAGVDTLIISSEINPVVGVRAGKLGMDCLFGMGDKLAVLKRECRKRRISLSCAAYLGNDIN' A
#
# COMPACT_ATOMS: atom_id res chain seq x y z
N MET A 1 3.60 -8.60 -2.35
CA MET A 1 2.87 -9.56 -1.49
C MET A 1 1.56 -9.94 -2.14
N ILE A 2 1.26 -11.23 -2.29
CA ILE A 2 -0.05 -11.70 -2.73
C ILE A 2 -1.05 -11.33 -1.64
N CYS A 3 -2.04 -10.50 -1.99
CA CYS A 3 -3.07 -9.98 -1.09
C CYS A 3 -4.02 -11.12 -0.68
N CYS A 4 -3.58 -12.02 0.20
CA CYS A 4 -4.39 -13.15 0.61
C CYS A 4 -5.38 -12.70 1.68
N ARG A 5 -6.54 -13.37 1.77
CA ARG A 5 -7.62 -12.99 2.69
C ARG A 5 -7.16 -12.95 4.16
N SER A 6 -6.11 -13.72 4.49
CA SER A 6 -5.47 -13.82 5.80
C SER A 6 -4.79 -12.52 6.28
N ASP A 7 -4.32 -11.67 5.36
CA ASP A 7 -3.57 -10.44 5.70
C ASP A 7 -4.47 -9.36 6.33
N GLY A 8 -5.79 -9.48 6.16
CA GLY A 8 -6.74 -8.47 6.63
C GLY A 8 -6.70 -8.24 8.15
N LEU A 9 -6.39 -9.26 8.95
CA LEU A 9 -6.26 -9.10 10.40
C LEU A 9 -4.96 -8.35 10.78
N GLY A 10 -3.84 -8.69 10.12
CA GLY A 10 -2.56 -8.01 10.34
C GLY A 10 -2.62 -6.54 9.95
N LEU A 11 -3.22 -6.24 8.78
CA LEU A 11 -3.42 -4.87 8.30
C LEU A 11 -4.31 -4.05 9.22
N LYS A 12 -5.39 -4.65 9.77
CA LYS A 12 -6.22 -3.99 10.79
C LYS A 12 -5.46 -3.67 12.07
N ARG A 13 -4.56 -4.56 12.51
CA ARG A 13 -3.71 -4.30 13.69
C ARG A 13 -2.69 -3.19 13.43
N LEU A 14 -2.11 -3.14 12.24
CA LEU A 14 -1.23 -2.05 11.82
C LEU A 14 -1.97 -0.72 11.80
N ALA A 15 -3.15 -0.67 11.20
CA ALA A 15 -3.99 0.52 11.21
C ALA A 15 -4.36 0.96 12.64
N ALA A 16 -4.72 0.02 13.52
CA ALA A 16 -5.00 0.30 14.93
C ALA A 16 -3.77 0.77 15.72
N ALA A 17 -2.56 0.38 15.29
CA ALA A 17 -1.30 0.86 15.86
C ALA A 17 -0.85 2.22 15.29
N GLY A 18 -1.68 2.86 14.44
CA GLY A 18 -1.36 4.15 13.82
C GLY A 18 -0.38 4.06 12.65
N VAL A 19 -0.18 2.87 12.08
CA VAL A 19 0.65 2.69 10.90
C VAL A 19 -0.16 3.00 9.66
N ASP A 20 0.28 4.02 8.94
CA ASP A 20 -0.26 4.37 7.62
C ASP A 20 0.02 3.23 6.62
N THR A 21 -1.01 2.83 5.89
CA THR A 21 -0.89 1.78 4.89
C THR A 21 -1.35 2.25 3.52
N LEU A 22 -0.60 1.83 2.49
CA LEU A 22 -0.82 2.23 1.10
C LEU A 22 -0.60 1.04 0.19
N ILE A 23 -1.53 0.83 -0.74
CA ILE A 23 -1.41 -0.16 -1.82
C ILE A 23 -0.96 0.57 -3.09
N ILE A 24 0.12 0.08 -3.72
CA ILE A 24 0.60 0.57 -5.01
C ILE A 24 0.57 -0.61 -6.00
N SER A 25 -0.25 -0.49 -7.03
CA SER A 25 -0.39 -1.45 -8.11
C SER A 25 0.01 -0.82 -9.44
N SER A 26 0.82 -1.53 -10.22
CA SER A 26 1.13 -1.16 -11.61
C SER A 26 -0.05 -1.47 -12.54
N GLU A 27 -0.80 -2.53 -12.26
CA GLU A 27 -1.99 -2.90 -13.02
C GLU A 27 -3.19 -2.06 -12.59
N ILE A 28 -4.00 -1.64 -13.57
CA ILE A 28 -5.31 -1.05 -13.34
C ILE A 28 -6.29 -2.19 -13.13
N ASN A 29 -6.59 -2.51 -11.86
CA ASN A 29 -7.55 -3.55 -11.52
C ASN A 29 -8.58 -3.02 -10.50
N PRO A 30 -9.86 -2.91 -10.88
CA PRO A 30 -10.91 -2.37 -10.01
C PRO A 30 -11.13 -3.22 -8.74
N VAL A 31 -10.79 -4.51 -8.78
CA VAL A 31 -10.90 -5.41 -7.62
C VAL A 31 -9.98 -4.97 -6.48
N VAL A 32 -8.81 -4.40 -6.80
CA VAL A 32 -7.85 -3.93 -5.81
C VAL A 32 -8.41 -2.72 -5.06
N GLY A 33 -9.06 -1.79 -5.76
CA GLY A 33 -9.72 -0.63 -5.14
C GLY A 33 -10.85 -1.05 -4.20
N VAL A 34 -11.70 -1.99 -4.61
CA VAL A 34 -12.78 -2.53 -3.76
C VAL A 34 -12.21 -3.21 -2.50
N ARG A 35 -11.10 -3.94 -2.63
CA ARG A 35 -10.44 -4.60 -1.50
C ARG A 35 -9.78 -3.60 -0.55
N ALA A 36 -9.13 -2.57 -1.09
CA ALA A 36 -8.54 -1.49 -0.31
C ALA A 36 -9.60 -0.76 0.51
N GLY A 37 -10.74 -0.43 -0.11
CA GLY A 37 -11.88 0.18 0.59
C GLY A 37 -12.42 -0.69 1.74
N LYS A 38 -12.53 -2.01 1.54
CA LYS A 38 -12.93 -2.95 2.62
C LYS A 38 -11.93 -3.02 3.78
N LEU A 39 -10.65 -2.71 3.52
CA LEU A 39 -9.58 -2.73 4.52
C LEU A 39 -9.32 -1.34 5.12
N GLY A 40 -9.96 -0.28 4.62
CA GLY A 40 -9.72 1.10 5.04
C GLY A 40 -8.34 1.62 4.63
N MET A 41 -7.82 1.14 3.50
CA MET A 41 -6.48 1.48 3.01
C MET A 41 -6.56 2.37 1.78
N ASP A 42 -5.57 3.25 1.62
CA ASP A 42 -5.39 4.00 0.38
C ASP A 42 -4.83 3.09 -0.72
N CYS A 43 -5.32 3.26 -1.94
CA CYS A 43 -4.88 2.48 -3.09
C CYS A 43 -4.62 3.35 -4.30
N LEU A 44 -3.44 3.17 -4.90
CA LEU A 44 -3.03 3.76 -6.16
C LEU A 44 -2.80 2.62 -7.15
N PHE A 45 -3.47 2.68 -8.29
CA PHE A 45 -3.35 1.70 -9.37
C PHE A 45 -3.01 2.38 -10.70
N GLY A 46 -2.40 1.64 -11.63
CA GLY A 46 -1.92 2.19 -12.91
C GLY A 46 -0.64 3.00 -12.81
N MET A 47 0.17 2.79 -11.75
CA MET A 47 1.42 3.51 -11.56
C MET A 47 2.60 2.64 -12.00
N GLY A 48 3.29 3.03 -13.07
CA GLY A 48 4.44 2.28 -13.61
C GLY A 48 5.65 2.25 -12.67
N ASP A 49 6.04 3.41 -12.13
CA ASP A 49 7.20 3.54 -11.23
C ASP A 49 6.74 3.58 -9.76
N LYS A 50 6.71 2.41 -9.10
CA LYS A 50 6.27 2.27 -7.71
C LYS A 50 7.18 3.01 -6.74
N LEU A 51 8.47 3.10 -7.04
CA LEU A 51 9.47 3.76 -6.21
C LEU A 51 9.27 5.27 -6.20
N ALA A 52 9.00 5.87 -7.37
CA ALA A 52 8.64 7.28 -7.47
C ALA A 52 7.32 7.59 -6.75
N VAL A 53 6.31 6.71 -6.85
CA VAL A 53 5.04 6.85 -6.13
C VAL A 53 5.27 6.81 -4.62
N LEU A 54 6.00 5.80 -4.13
CA LEU A 54 6.28 5.64 -2.71
C LEU A 54 6.97 6.89 -2.15
N LYS A 55 8.03 7.37 -2.82
CA LYS A 55 8.74 8.60 -2.42
C LYS A 55 7.81 9.81 -2.38
N ARG A 56 6.94 9.96 -3.38
CA ARG A 56 5.95 11.05 -3.44
C ARG A 56 4.95 10.97 -2.29
N GLU A 57 4.44 9.78 -2.00
CA GLU A 57 3.45 9.58 -0.93
C GLU A 57 4.09 9.71 0.46
N CYS A 58 5.30 9.20 0.67
CA CYS A 58 6.08 9.45 1.89
C CYS A 58 6.30 10.96 2.12
N ARG A 59 6.67 11.71 1.06
CA ARG A 59 6.85 13.17 1.16
C ARG A 59 5.55 13.89 1.49
N LYS A 60 4.42 13.51 0.88
CA LYS A 60 3.10 14.09 1.19
C LYS A 60 2.70 13.85 2.63
N ARG A 61 2.95 12.64 3.15
CA ARG A 61 2.63 12.24 4.53
C ARG A 61 3.68 12.68 5.55
N ARG A 62 4.78 13.32 5.11
CA ARG A 62 5.94 13.69 5.94
C ARG A 62 6.55 12.49 6.68
N ILE A 63 6.50 11.32 6.06
CA ILE A 63 7.08 10.08 6.59
C ILE A 63 8.49 9.92 6.00
N SER A 64 9.49 9.67 6.86
CA SER A 64 10.83 9.32 6.40
C SER A 64 10.81 7.95 5.72
N LEU A 65 11.55 7.79 4.63
CA LEU A 65 11.72 6.49 3.96
C LEU A 65 12.34 5.44 4.89
N SER A 66 13.12 5.86 5.89
CA SER A 66 13.67 4.96 6.92
C SER A 66 12.60 4.33 7.82
N CYS A 67 11.41 4.94 7.90
CA CYS A 67 10.26 4.43 8.65
C CYS A 67 9.22 3.77 7.74
N ALA A 68 9.50 3.68 6.44
CA ALA A 68 8.61 3.06 5.46
C ALA A 68 9.06 1.61 5.19
N ALA A 69 8.16 0.66 5.38
CA ALA A 69 8.36 -0.72 4.95
C ALA A 69 7.67 -0.92 3.60
N TYR A 70 8.40 -1.44 2.61
CA TYR A 70 7.85 -1.82 1.32
C TYR A 70 7.80 -3.34 1.21
N LEU A 71 6.65 -3.89 0.81
CA LEU A 71 6.45 -5.33 0.68
C LEU A 71 5.90 -5.69 -0.71
N GLY A 72 6.78 -5.61 -1.71
CA GLY A 72 6.53 -6.11 -3.07
C GLY A 72 6.73 -7.62 -3.19
N ASN A 73 6.19 -8.23 -4.24
CA ASN A 73 6.68 -9.56 -4.70
C ASN A 73 7.53 -9.41 -5.97
N ASP A 74 7.88 -8.18 -6.33
CA ASP A 74 8.37 -7.83 -7.66
C ASP A 74 9.49 -6.80 -7.52
N ILE A 75 10.41 -6.79 -8.50
CA ILE A 75 11.68 -6.03 -8.45
C ILE A 75 11.49 -4.58 -8.96
N ASN A 76 10.36 -4.29 -9.62
CA ASN A 76 10.01 -3.00 -10.22
C ASN A 76 9.39 -1.99 -9.25
#